data_AF-A0A0S8KJ16-F1
#
_entry.id   AF-A0A0S8KJ16-F1
#
_cell.length_a   1.000
_cell.length_b   1.000
_cell.length_c   1.000
_cell.angle_alpha   90.00
_cell.angle_beta   90.00
_cell.angle_gamma   90.00
#
_symmetry.space_group_name_H-M   'P 1'
#
loop_
_entity.id
_entity.type
_entity.pdbx_description
1 polymer ?
#
loop_
_entity_poly.entity_id
_entity_poly.type
_entity_poly.pdbx_seq_one_letter_code
_entity_poly.pdbx_strand_id
1 'polypeptide(L)'
;MSIAKRVIAIVSLLFGIIMFPDTASAQKNQGWWDNIEAQITVGKKEFLLGEPTFIRAAVTNHHGETIHLWDLIYRTFEFSAKDSSGNSVRKLPGPGLSGLFLSVPVAPTTSFDDVVFMNEHLDFPRPGVYRVTYRGSILAYEARSSGQHVSLQAIPVSGTVSVKLRQGSSSELEMALRQYLKQLRSDDRKQQRQAARALSASEPALAVKLLREALEAENGSYPPGATYAIWALPKIGTNEAIQALLNVAQHSNNTMVRIESIHKLGTWRIREAVPMLIDSLSDTRFEIRRAALSCLGSIGDKSCIREVESKFNDPDQRVRDLAQEVYKKLTRER
;
A
#
# COMPACT_ATOMS: atom_id res chain seq x y z
N MET A 1 -3.20 -26.32 -7.34
CA MET A 1 -3.39 -25.12 -6.46
C MET A 1 -2.12 -24.29 -6.56
N SER A 2 -2.17 -23.04 -7.06
CA SER A 2 -0.94 -22.28 -7.36
C SER A 2 -0.13 -21.96 -6.09
N ILE A 3 1.18 -21.82 -6.24
CA ILE A 3 2.13 -21.48 -5.16
C ILE A 3 1.64 -20.24 -4.36
N ALA A 4 1.01 -19.27 -5.03
CA ALA A 4 0.41 -18.09 -4.40
C ALA A 4 -0.72 -18.44 -3.40
N LYS A 5 -1.56 -19.45 -3.67
CA LYS A 5 -2.59 -19.92 -2.73
C LYS A 5 -2.00 -20.63 -1.53
N ARG A 6 -0.84 -21.29 -1.66
CA ARG A 6 -0.12 -21.90 -0.54
C ARG A 6 0.55 -20.84 0.34
N VAL A 7 1.13 -19.79 -0.24
CA VAL A 7 1.73 -18.68 0.54
C VAL A 7 0.67 -17.90 1.31
N ILE A 8 -0.49 -17.59 0.71
CA ILE A 8 -1.61 -16.93 1.42
C ILE A 8 -2.17 -17.81 2.54
N ALA A 9 -2.26 -19.13 2.33
CA ALA A 9 -2.68 -20.07 3.37
C ALA A 9 -1.66 -20.18 4.51
N ILE A 10 -0.35 -20.16 4.21
CA ILE A 10 0.72 -20.16 5.21
C ILE A 10 0.71 -18.86 6.03
N VAL A 11 0.53 -17.71 5.38
CA VAL A 11 0.39 -16.41 6.08
C VAL A 11 -0.88 -16.37 6.92
N SER A 12 -2.00 -16.91 6.44
CA SER A 12 -3.25 -16.96 7.21
C SER A 12 -3.20 -17.94 8.39
N LEU A 13 -2.49 -19.07 8.27
CA LEU A 13 -2.26 -20.02 9.37
C LEU A 13 -1.28 -19.46 10.41
N LEU A 14 -0.23 -18.73 9.98
CA LEU A 14 0.77 -18.14 10.87
C LEU A 14 0.19 -17.05 11.79
N PHE A 15 -0.87 -16.34 11.37
CA PHE A 15 -1.51 -15.33 12.23
C PHE A 15 -2.66 -15.88 13.09
N GLY A 16 -3.18 -17.07 12.78
CA GLY A 16 -4.20 -17.76 13.59
C GLY A 16 -3.63 -18.66 14.69
N ILE A 17 -2.34 -19.01 14.63
CA ILE A 17 -1.65 -19.88 15.60
C ILE A 17 -0.27 -19.29 15.92
N ILE A 18 -0.25 -18.23 16.73
CA ILE A 18 0.88 -17.99 17.64
C ILE A 18 0.29 -18.03 19.05
N MET A 19 -0.05 -19.24 19.49
CA MET A 19 -0.09 -19.54 20.92
C MET A 19 1.36 -19.43 21.41
N PHE A 20 1.65 -18.41 22.21
CA PHE A 20 2.88 -18.37 23.00
C PHE A 20 2.88 -19.61 23.91
N PRO A 21 3.86 -20.53 23.83
CA PRO A 21 4.02 -21.50 24.90
C PRO A 21 4.53 -20.76 26.13
N ASP A 22 3.75 -20.82 27.20
CA ASP A 22 4.23 -20.51 28.54
C ASP A 22 5.47 -21.34 28.86
N THR A 23 6.40 -20.67 29.55
CA THR A 23 7.67 -21.14 30.11
C THR A 23 7.86 -22.66 30.22
N ALA A 24 8.74 -23.23 29.39
CA ALA A 24 9.50 -24.43 29.71
C ALA A 24 10.80 -24.48 28.92
N SER A 25 11.91 -24.71 29.63
CA SER A 25 13.30 -24.83 29.19
C SER A 25 13.50 -25.33 27.74
N ALA A 26 14.05 -24.48 26.88
CA ALA A 26 14.60 -24.90 25.58
C ALA A 26 16.05 -24.44 25.49
N GLN A 27 16.96 -25.39 25.27
CA GLN A 27 18.34 -25.11 24.83
C GLN A 27 18.29 -24.09 23.69
N LYS A 28 18.98 -22.95 23.87
CA LYS A 28 19.23 -21.97 22.81
C LYS A 28 20.05 -22.65 21.70
N ASN A 29 19.39 -23.27 20.73
CA ASN A 29 20.03 -23.51 19.44
C ASN A 29 20.21 -22.13 18.79
N GLN A 30 21.45 -21.65 18.79
CA GLN A 30 21.84 -20.41 18.12
C GLN A 30 21.56 -20.57 16.61
N GLY A 31 20.58 -19.85 16.09
CA GLY A 31 20.23 -19.90 14.67
C GLY A 31 20.90 -18.77 13.89
N TRP A 32 20.89 -18.84 12.57
CA TRP A 32 21.45 -17.77 11.73
C TRP A 32 20.78 -16.41 11.98
N TRP A 33 19.52 -16.42 12.45
CA TRP A 33 18.75 -15.23 12.81
C TRP A 33 19.36 -14.43 13.98
N ASP A 34 20.17 -15.07 14.83
CA ASP A 34 20.88 -14.38 15.91
C ASP A 34 21.98 -13.44 15.37
N ASN A 35 22.37 -13.60 14.10
CA ASN A 35 23.33 -12.76 13.40
C ASN A 35 22.66 -11.66 12.55
N ILE A 36 21.36 -11.44 12.73
CA ILE A 36 20.64 -10.37 12.04
C ILE A 36 20.37 -9.26 13.02
N GLU A 37 20.94 -8.09 12.74
CA GLU A 37 20.73 -6.90 13.56
C GLU A 37 19.63 -6.04 12.95
N ALA A 38 18.66 -5.63 13.77
CA ALA A 38 17.60 -4.73 13.39
C ALA A 38 17.69 -3.44 14.19
N GLN A 39 18.06 -2.34 13.52
CA GLN A 39 18.11 -1.03 14.13
C GLN A 39 16.92 -0.19 13.70
N ILE A 40 16.18 0.33 14.68
CA ILE A 40 15.07 1.23 14.45
C ILE A 40 15.44 2.63 14.92
N THR A 41 15.34 3.60 14.01
CA THR A 41 15.63 5.01 14.31
C THR A 41 14.48 5.93 13.88
N VAL A 42 14.31 7.05 14.56
CA VAL A 42 13.32 8.06 14.14
C VAL A 42 13.85 8.79 12.92
N GLY A 43 13.00 8.95 11.90
CA GLY A 43 13.42 9.49 10.60
C GLY A 43 13.88 10.95 10.61
N LYS A 44 13.42 11.74 11.58
CA LYS A 44 13.76 13.16 11.78
C LYS A 44 13.78 13.50 13.27
N LYS A 45 14.51 14.56 13.64
CA LYS A 45 14.49 15.08 15.01
C LYS A 45 13.13 15.68 15.40
N GLU A 46 12.43 16.26 14.44
CA GLU A 46 11.12 16.91 14.61
C GLU A 46 10.35 16.85 13.29
N PHE A 47 9.04 16.66 13.38
CA PHE A 47 8.10 16.61 12.26
C PHE A 47 7.10 17.76 12.32
N LEU A 48 6.55 18.14 11.18
CA LEU A 48 5.37 18.99 11.06
C LEU A 48 4.10 18.18 11.33
N LEU A 49 3.12 18.79 12.00
CA LEU A 49 1.78 18.23 12.04
C LEU A 49 1.23 18.10 10.61
N GLY A 50 0.75 16.92 10.25
CA GLY A 50 0.23 16.61 8.92
C GLY A 50 1.27 16.12 7.91
N GLU A 51 2.56 16.06 8.25
CA GLU A 51 3.55 15.38 7.41
C GLU A 51 3.69 13.89 7.77
N PRO A 52 4.24 13.05 6.86
CA PRO A 52 4.58 11.68 7.15
C PRO A 52 5.58 11.58 8.30
N THR A 53 5.13 11.00 9.38
CA THR A 53 5.90 10.68 10.57
C THR A 53 6.36 9.24 10.46
N PHE A 54 7.67 8.99 10.50
CA PHE A 54 8.21 7.66 10.20
C PHE A 54 9.43 7.29 11.04
N ILE A 55 9.61 5.97 11.16
CA ILE A 55 10.86 5.35 11.59
C ILE A 55 11.59 4.75 10.39
N ARG A 56 12.91 4.65 10.48
CA ARG A 56 13.74 3.85 9.59
C ARG A 56 14.05 2.52 10.26
N ALA A 57 13.87 1.44 9.51
CA ALA A 57 14.26 0.11 9.91
C ALA A 57 15.45 -0.31 9.05
N ALA A 58 16.62 -0.40 9.67
CA ALA A 58 17.84 -0.93 9.07
C ALA A 58 18.00 -2.39 9.53
N VAL A 59 18.20 -3.29 8.58
CA VAL A 59 18.43 -4.71 8.83
C VAL A 59 19.81 -5.06 8.30
N THR A 60 20.75 -5.32 9.20
CA THR A 60 22.13 -5.68 8.86
C THR A 60 22.33 -7.17 8.96
N ASN A 61 22.89 -7.76 7.90
CA ASN A 61 23.19 -9.17 7.84
C ASN A 61 24.63 -9.42 8.32
N HIS A 62 24.81 -9.86 9.56
CA HIS A 62 26.10 -10.33 10.07
C HIS A 62 26.30 -11.83 9.86
N HIS A 63 25.33 -12.52 9.25
CA HIS A 63 25.44 -13.92 8.87
C HIS A 63 26.36 -14.06 7.65
N GLY A 64 27.04 -15.21 7.54
CA GLY A 64 27.99 -15.49 6.46
C GLY A 64 27.35 -15.70 5.08
N GLU A 65 26.02 -15.78 5.01
CA GLU A 65 25.28 -16.07 3.78
C GLU A 65 24.22 -15.01 3.48
N THR A 66 23.84 -14.92 2.21
CA THR A 66 22.75 -14.05 1.79
C THR A 66 21.43 -14.51 2.41
N ILE A 67 20.78 -13.58 3.10
CA ILE A 67 19.41 -13.74 3.58
C ILE A 67 18.46 -13.01 2.64
N HIS A 68 17.20 -13.39 2.68
CA HIS A 68 16.13 -12.78 1.92
C HIS A 68 15.08 -12.25 2.89
N LEU A 69 14.88 -10.94 2.88
CA LEU A 69 13.84 -10.26 3.64
C LEU A 69 12.55 -10.22 2.83
N TRP A 70 11.41 -10.37 3.49
CA TRP A 70 10.15 -9.91 2.90
C TRP A 70 10.08 -8.38 3.01
N ASP A 71 9.90 -7.70 1.88
CA ASP A 71 9.92 -6.23 1.74
C ASP A 71 8.74 -5.48 2.39
N LEU A 72 8.02 -6.17 3.26
CA LEU A 72 6.82 -5.72 3.97
C LEU A 72 7.07 -5.65 5.48
N ILE A 73 8.29 -5.28 5.88
CA ILE A 73 8.67 -5.09 7.30
C ILE A 73 7.62 -4.26 8.03
N TYR A 74 7.07 -3.23 7.38
CA TYR A 74 6.03 -2.38 7.96
C TYR A 74 4.70 -3.08 8.29
N ARG A 75 4.34 -4.20 7.64
CA ARG A 75 3.03 -4.85 7.85
C ARG A 75 2.96 -5.71 9.10
N THR A 76 4.10 -6.14 9.61
CA THR A 76 4.18 -6.95 10.83
C THR A 76 4.29 -6.09 12.08
N PHE A 77 4.44 -4.76 11.92
CA PHE A 77 4.59 -3.84 13.03
C PHE A 77 3.23 -3.40 13.55
N GLU A 78 3.05 -3.58 14.85
CA GLU A 78 2.01 -2.94 15.63
C GLU A 78 2.60 -1.73 16.35
N PHE A 79 1.83 -0.65 16.35
CA PHE A 79 2.19 0.58 17.02
C PHE A 79 1.18 0.93 18.11
N SER A 80 1.67 1.54 19.18
CA SER A 80 0.89 2.24 20.17
C SER A 80 1.65 3.50 20.57
N ALA A 81 0.95 4.57 20.94
CA ALA A 81 1.62 5.78 21.38
C ALA A 81 0.86 6.44 22.51
N LYS A 82 1.60 7.18 23.35
CA LYS A 82 1.06 8.08 24.36
C LYS A 82 1.58 9.49 24.16
N ASP A 83 0.74 10.49 24.37
CA ASP A 83 1.16 11.89 24.39
C ASP A 83 1.92 12.23 25.70
N SER A 84 2.39 13.47 25.83
CA SER A 84 3.12 13.94 27.02
C SER A 84 2.29 13.91 28.31
N SER A 85 0.96 13.90 28.19
CA SER A 85 0.03 13.77 29.33
C SER A 85 -0.29 12.31 29.66
N GLY A 86 0.25 11.35 28.90
CA GLY A 86 0.03 9.92 29.09
C GLY A 86 -1.22 9.37 28.39
N ASN A 87 -1.94 10.19 27.62
CA ASN A 87 -3.14 9.76 26.90
C ASN A 87 -2.77 8.92 25.69
N SER A 88 -3.51 7.84 25.46
CA SER A 88 -3.31 6.98 24.29
C SER A 88 -3.68 7.71 22.99
N VAL A 89 -2.81 7.59 22.00
CA VAL A 89 -3.06 8.05 20.62
C VAL A 89 -4.00 7.07 19.93
N ARG A 90 -4.94 7.61 19.14
CA ARG A 90 -5.91 6.80 18.39
C ARG A 90 -5.18 5.91 17.39
N LYS A 91 -5.52 4.61 17.40
CA LYS A 91 -5.06 3.65 16.39
C LYS A 91 -5.86 3.77 15.11
N LEU A 92 -5.16 3.60 13.99
CA LEU A 92 -5.74 3.47 12.66
C LEU A 92 -5.75 1.99 12.25
N PRO A 93 -6.58 1.60 11.26
CA PRO A 93 -6.71 0.21 10.82
C PRO A 93 -5.41 -0.41 10.26
N GLY A 94 -4.37 0.39 9.98
CA GLY A 94 -3.15 -0.06 9.34
C GLY A 94 -3.25 -0.11 7.81
N PRO A 95 -2.13 -0.33 7.10
CA PRO A 95 -2.07 -0.32 5.63
C PRO A 95 -2.73 -1.53 4.93
N GLY A 96 -3.42 -2.40 5.68
CA GLY A 96 -4.00 -3.66 5.18
C GLY A 96 -2.96 -4.66 4.66
N LEU A 97 -3.41 -5.80 4.11
CA LEU A 97 -2.55 -6.87 3.57
C LEU A 97 -2.42 -6.87 2.02
N SER A 98 -3.02 -5.90 1.33
CA SER A 98 -2.99 -5.86 -0.14
C SER A 98 -1.62 -5.45 -0.70
N GLY A 99 -0.99 -6.29 -1.52
CA GLY A 99 0.26 -6.02 -2.23
C GLY A 99 1.00 -7.29 -2.65
N LEU A 100 1.92 -7.20 -3.60
CA LEU A 100 2.84 -8.30 -3.93
C LEU A 100 3.93 -8.38 -2.86
N PHE A 101 4.26 -9.60 -2.43
CA PHE A 101 5.41 -9.88 -1.57
C PHE A 101 6.66 -9.90 -2.46
N LEU A 102 7.62 -9.00 -2.20
CA LEU A 102 8.92 -9.07 -2.85
C LEU A 102 9.95 -9.58 -1.84
N SER A 103 10.78 -10.50 -2.33
CA SER A 103 11.94 -10.97 -1.60
C SER A 103 13.11 -10.04 -1.93
N VAL A 104 13.76 -9.51 -0.90
CA VAL A 104 14.92 -8.63 -1.03
C VAL A 104 16.15 -9.35 -0.49
N PRO A 105 17.13 -9.67 -1.35
CA PRO A 105 18.38 -10.25 -0.89
C PRO A 105 19.20 -9.22 -0.10
N VAL A 106 19.78 -9.65 1.01
CA VAL A 106 20.73 -8.89 1.82
C VAL A 106 21.99 -9.73 1.93
N ALA A 107 23.03 -9.32 1.21
CA ALA A 107 24.31 -10.00 1.19
C ALA A 107 24.99 -9.94 2.58
N PRO A 108 25.94 -10.85 2.87
CA PRO A 108 26.75 -10.77 4.09
C PRO A 108 27.36 -9.40 4.27
N THR A 109 27.39 -8.92 5.52
CA THR A 109 27.90 -7.61 5.97
C THR A 109 27.27 -6.37 5.33
N THR A 110 26.14 -6.54 4.63
CA THR A 110 25.37 -5.43 4.05
C THR A 110 24.09 -5.16 4.83
N SER A 111 23.53 -3.97 4.61
CA SER A 111 22.31 -3.51 5.28
C SER A 111 21.20 -3.23 4.27
N PHE A 112 19.97 -3.54 4.67
CA PHE A 112 18.76 -3.10 3.99
C PHE A 112 18.02 -2.08 4.84
N ASP A 113 17.69 -0.93 4.26
CA ASP A 113 16.91 0.12 4.91
C ASP A 113 15.50 0.22 4.33
N ASP A 114 14.49 0.33 5.18
CA ASP A 114 13.13 0.70 4.77
C ASP A 114 12.51 1.74 5.71
N VAL A 115 11.44 2.36 5.24
CA VAL A 115 10.68 3.38 5.97
C VAL A 115 9.34 2.81 6.40
N VAL A 116 9.02 2.99 7.69
CA VAL A 116 7.71 2.64 8.25
C VAL A 116 7.00 3.91 8.68
N PHE A 117 5.92 4.25 7.97
CA PHE A 117 5.10 5.42 8.26
C PHE A 117 4.15 5.13 9.43
N MET A 118 4.39 5.78 10.56
CA MET A 118 3.58 5.62 11.76
C MET A 118 2.15 6.15 11.56
N ASN A 119 1.95 7.14 10.68
CA ASN A 119 0.62 7.67 10.33
C ASN A 119 -0.30 6.66 9.65
N GLU A 120 0.22 5.52 9.17
CA GLU A 120 -0.66 4.44 8.68
C GLU A 120 -1.31 3.68 9.86
N HIS A 121 -0.77 3.81 11.07
CA HIS A 121 -1.17 3.05 12.26
C HIS A 121 -1.64 3.93 13.43
N LEU A 122 -1.25 5.20 13.46
CA LEU A 122 -1.50 6.15 14.54
C LEU A 122 -1.95 7.49 13.98
N ASP A 123 -3.02 8.03 14.56
CA ASP A 123 -3.53 9.36 14.25
C ASP A 123 -2.95 10.37 15.24
N PHE A 124 -1.95 11.16 14.81
CA PHE A 124 -1.31 12.20 15.64
C PHE A 124 -2.07 13.52 15.51
N PRO A 125 -2.93 13.91 16.48
CA PRO A 125 -3.94 14.94 16.23
C PRO A 125 -3.44 16.37 16.48
N ARG A 126 -2.30 16.54 17.16
CA ARG A 126 -1.80 17.84 17.60
C ARG A 126 -0.28 17.88 17.75
N PRO A 127 0.34 19.08 17.79
CA PRO A 127 1.75 19.22 18.14
C PRO A 127 2.04 18.67 19.53
N GLY A 128 3.25 18.15 19.74
CA GLY A 128 3.68 17.58 21.02
C GLY A 128 4.75 16.52 20.89
N VAL A 129 5.13 15.94 22.02
CA VAL A 129 6.03 14.79 22.07
C VAL A 129 5.22 13.55 22.38
N TYR A 130 5.42 12.52 21.56
CA TYR A 130 4.75 11.24 21.65
C TYR A 130 5.77 10.15 21.94
N ARG A 131 5.50 9.33 22.95
CA ARG A 131 6.23 8.10 23.19
C ARG A 131 5.55 6.98 22.40
N VAL A 132 6.19 6.53 21.34
CA VAL A 132 5.68 5.48 20.44
C VAL A 132 6.36 4.17 20.76
N THR A 133 5.58 3.17 21.13
CA THR A 133 6.02 1.79 21.31
C THR A 133 5.65 0.98 20.09
N TYR A 134 6.61 0.22 19.57
CA TYR A 134 6.41 -0.65 18.41
C TYR A 134 6.81 -2.08 18.75
N ARG A 135 6.14 -3.04 18.11
CA ARG A 135 6.45 -4.46 18.19
C ARG A 135 6.12 -5.10 16.85
N GLY A 136 6.99 -5.94 16.33
CA GLY A 136 6.75 -6.68 15.10
C GLY A 136 7.80 -7.76 14.88
N SER A 137 7.86 -8.25 13.65
CA SER A 137 8.86 -9.25 13.27
C SER A 137 9.39 -8.97 11.86
N ILE A 138 10.70 -9.06 11.70
CA ILE A 138 11.32 -9.11 10.37
C ILE A 138 11.23 -10.56 9.90
N LEU A 139 10.56 -10.76 8.77
CA LEU A 139 10.41 -12.08 8.15
C LEU A 139 11.57 -12.29 7.17
N ALA A 140 12.39 -13.31 7.44
CA ALA A 140 13.62 -13.55 6.70
C ALA A 140 13.86 -15.05 6.48
N TYR A 141 14.57 -15.39 5.41
CA TYR A 141 14.99 -16.77 5.14
C TYR A 141 16.36 -16.82 4.43
N GLU A 142 17.10 -17.92 4.57
CA GLU A 142 18.41 -18.08 3.95
C GLU A 142 18.29 -18.60 2.49
N ALA A 143 19.13 -18.07 1.60
CA ALA A 143 19.15 -18.44 0.17
C ALA A 143 19.50 -19.91 -0.09
N ARG A 144 20.27 -20.55 0.81
CA ARG A 144 20.76 -21.94 0.71
C ARG A 144 19.66 -23.02 0.69
N SER A 145 18.39 -22.64 0.84
CA SER A 145 17.24 -23.53 0.75
C SER A 145 17.00 -23.97 -0.71
N SER A 146 17.93 -24.74 -1.30
CA SER A 146 17.73 -25.37 -2.60
C SER A 146 16.74 -26.53 -2.47
N GLY A 147 15.58 -26.40 -3.12
CA GLY A 147 14.77 -27.55 -3.53
C GLY A 147 13.68 -28.06 -2.60
N GLN A 148 13.67 -27.83 -1.28
CA GLN A 148 12.52 -28.18 -0.43
C GLN A 148 12.60 -27.48 0.94
N HIS A 149 11.51 -26.78 1.29
CA HIS A 149 11.29 -26.03 2.54
C HIS A 149 12.21 -24.82 2.80
N VAL A 150 11.74 -23.63 2.40
CA VAL A 150 12.26 -22.36 2.91
C VAL A 150 11.82 -22.23 4.37
N SER A 151 12.77 -22.30 5.30
CA SER A 151 12.48 -22.03 6.72
C SER A 151 12.37 -20.51 6.93
N LEU A 152 11.15 -19.99 6.84
CA LEU A 152 10.88 -18.60 7.18
C LEU A 152 11.04 -18.39 8.68
N GLN A 153 11.88 -17.43 9.06
CA GLN A 153 12.12 -17.04 10.44
C GLN A 153 11.51 -15.67 10.72
N ALA A 154 10.87 -15.55 11.88
CA ALA A 154 10.31 -14.30 12.38
C ALA A 154 11.24 -13.75 13.46
N ILE A 155 12.02 -12.73 13.09
CA ILE A 155 13.00 -12.10 13.97
C ILE A 155 12.26 -10.99 14.74
N PRO A 156 11.98 -11.15 16.05
CA PRO A 156 11.17 -10.19 16.78
C PRO A 156 11.93 -8.87 16.95
N VAL A 157 11.25 -7.76 16.67
CA VAL A 157 11.78 -6.42 16.86
C VAL A 157 10.76 -5.63 17.67
N SER A 158 11.21 -5.02 18.77
CA SER A 158 10.35 -4.17 19.57
C SER A 158 11.16 -3.09 20.27
N GLY A 159 10.51 -2.00 20.61
CA GLY A 159 11.17 -0.91 21.30
C GLY A 159 10.26 0.29 21.46
N THR A 160 10.86 1.39 21.89
CA THR A 160 10.17 2.66 22.09
C THR A 160 11.00 3.79 21.50
N VAL A 161 10.34 4.69 20.77
CA VAL A 161 10.94 5.92 20.24
C VAL A 161 10.15 7.14 20.71
N SER A 162 10.84 8.28 20.78
CA SER A 162 10.22 9.58 21.02
C SER A 162 10.05 10.31 19.70
N VAL A 163 8.83 10.74 19.40
CA VAL A 163 8.47 11.48 18.19
C VAL A 163 8.03 12.88 18.59
N LYS A 164 8.62 13.90 17.99
CA LYS A 164 8.25 15.30 18.25
C LYS A 164 7.55 15.88 17.02
N LEU A 165 6.36 16.42 17.22
CA LEU A 165 5.58 17.14 16.23
C LEU A 165 5.45 18.61 16.63
N ARG A 166 5.59 19.52 15.68
CA ARG A 166 5.30 20.94 15.85
C ARG A 166 4.28 21.44 14.84
N GLN A 167 3.65 22.57 15.13
CA GLN A 167 2.87 23.27 14.14
C GLN A 167 3.80 23.97 13.13
N GLY A 168 3.54 23.79 11.84
CA GLY A 168 4.18 24.54 10.75
C GLY A 168 3.18 25.43 10.03
N SER A 169 3.69 26.27 9.13
CA SER A 169 2.85 26.99 8.17
C SER A 169 2.39 26.06 7.05
N SER A 170 1.28 26.39 6.37
CA SER A 170 0.81 25.61 5.21
C SER A 170 1.87 25.52 4.09
N SER A 171 2.63 26.60 3.88
CA SER A 171 3.73 26.61 2.90
C SER A 171 4.87 25.68 3.30
N GLU A 172 5.16 25.59 4.59
CA GLU A 172 6.21 24.71 5.11
C GLU A 172 5.83 23.24 4.94
N LEU A 173 4.58 22.89 5.27
CA LEU A 173 4.05 21.55 5.07
C LEU A 173 4.02 21.19 3.59
N GLU A 174 3.52 22.07 2.72
CA GLU A 174 3.52 21.82 1.28
C GLU A 174 4.93 21.60 0.74
N MET A 175 5.92 22.39 1.16
CA MET A 175 7.32 22.21 0.76
C MET A 175 7.89 20.87 1.22
N ALA A 176 7.56 20.42 2.44
CA ALA A 176 7.94 19.10 2.93
C ALA A 176 7.31 17.98 2.09
N LEU A 177 6.02 18.09 1.77
CA LEU A 177 5.30 17.08 0.98
C LEU A 177 5.73 17.03 -0.49
N ARG A 178 6.16 18.16 -1.07
CA ARG A 178 6.69 18.23 -2.44
C ARG A 178 7.94 17.39 -2.66
N GLN A 179 8.71 17.10 -1.61
CA GLN A 179 9.82 16.15 -1.73
C GLN A 179 9.33 14.73 -2.07
N TYR A 180 8.17 14.32 -1.55
CA TYR A 180 7.56 13.05 -1.90
C TYR A 180 6.96 13.09 -3.31
N LEU A 181 6.41 14.21 -3.77
CA LEU A 181 6.02 14.35 -5.18
C LEU A 181 7.22 14.13 -6.13
N LYS A 182 8.39 14.68 -5.79
CA LYS A 182 9.62 14.46 -6.56
C LYS A 182 10.06 12.99 -6.54
N GLN A 183 10.01 12.33 -5.39
CA GLN A 183 10.31 10.89 -5.26
C GLN A 183 9.30 10.01 -5.99
N LEU A 184 8.02 10.42 -6.01
CA LEU A 184 6.96 9.74 -6.74
C LEU A 184 7.21 9.77 -8.25
N ARG A 185 7.83 10.84 -8.75
CA ARG A 185 8.20 10.98 -10.16
C ARG A 185 9.61 10.45 -10.50
N SER A 186 10.29 9.79 -9.56
CA SER A 186 11.62 9.20 -9.84
C SER A 186 11.50 7.88 -10.62
N ASP A 187 12.62 7.38 -11.17
CA ASP A 187 12.65 6.07 -11.85
C ASP A 187 12.74 4.87 -10.89
N ASP A 188 12.93 5.14 -9.59
CA ASP A 188 13.10 4.12 -8.57
C ASP A 188 11.73 3.70 -8.00
N ARG A 189 11.29 2.48 -8.38
CA ARG A 189 10.02 1.89 -7.92
C ARG A 189 9.87 1.86 -6.40
N LYS A 190 10.96 1.69 -5.64
CA LYS A 190 10.91 1.71 -4.17
C LYS A 190 10.59 3.11 -3.67
N GLN A 191 11.24 4.13 -4.22
CA GLN A 191 10.96 5.53 -3.90
C GLN A 191 9.54 5.94 -4.31
N GLN A 192 9.09 5.55 -5.50
CA GLN A 192 7.73 5.81 -5.95
C GLN A 192 6.69 5.26 -4.98
N ARG A 193 6.86 3.99 -4.57
CA ARG A 193 5.97 3.32 -3.61
C ARG A 193 6.00 3.97 -2.23
N GLN A 194 7.18 4.31 -1.72
CA GLN A 194 7.33 4.97 -0.41
C GLN A 194 6.69 6.35 -0.43
N ALA A 195 6.91 7.14 -1.48
CA ALA A 195 6.34 8.46 -1.65
C ALA A 195 4.81 8.43 -1.72
N ALA A 196 4.23 7.51 -2.48
CA ALA A 196 2.78 7.34 -2.56
C ALA A 196 2.15 6.99 -1.20
N ARG A 197 2.81 6.11 -0.41
CA ARG A 197 2.39 5.79 0.96
C ARG A 197 2.48 7.01 1.87
N ALA A 198 3.61 7.72 1.81
CA ALA A 198 3.84 8.94 2.57
C ALA A 198 2.72 9.95 2.31
N LEU A 199 2.45 10.28 1.05
CA LEU A 199 1.39 11.21 0.66
C LEU A 199 0.01 10.71 1.12
N SER A 200 -0.30 9.42 0.96
CA SER A 200 -1.60 8.90 1.43
C SER A 200 -1.83 8.97 2.94
N ALA A 201 -0.76 9.09 3.73
CA ALA A 201 -0.79 9.21 5.18
C ALA A 201 -0.49 10.65 5.69
N SER A 202 -0.50 11.62 4.78
CA SER A 202 -0.28 13.05 5.07
C SER A 202 -1.61 13.81 5.23
N GLU A 203 -1.53 15.12 5.46
CA GLU A 203 -2.67 16.03 5.44
C GLU A 203 -3.50 15.83 4.13
N PRO A 204 -4.79 15.44 4.24
CA PRO A 204 -5.57 14.99 3.08
C PRO A 204 -5.68 15.99 1.93
N ALA A 205 -5.91 17.27 2.20
CA ALA A 205 -6.14 18.25 1.14
C ALA A 205 -4.87 18.45 0.29
N LEU A 206 -3.71 18.59 0.93
CA LEU A 206 -2.42 18.67 0.26
C LEU A 206 -2.03 17.35 -0.41
N ALA A 207 -2.30 16.21 0.22
CA ALA A 207 -2.05 14.90 -0.37
C ALA A 207 -2.81 14.71 -1.69
N VAL A 208 -4.12 15.01 -1.71
CA VAL A 208 -4.94 14.93 -2.93
C VAL A 208 -4.42 15.88 -4.01
N LYS A 209 -4.08 17.13 -3.64
CA LYS A 209 -3.49 18.11 -4.57
C LYS A 209 -2.24 17.54 -5.24
N LEU A 210 -1.27 17.07 -4.45
CA LEU A 210 0.01 16.59 -4.97
C LEU A 210 -0.10 15.28 -5.75
N LEU A 211 -0.99 14.37 -5.36
CA LEU A 211 -1.24 13.13 -6.11
C LEU A 211 -1.93 13.42 -7.45
N ARG A 212 -2.81 14.42 -7.53
CA ARG A 212 -3.37 14.89 -8.81
C ARG A 212 -2.29 15.49 -9.70
N GLU A 213 -1.44 16.36 -9.15
CA GLU A 213 -0.28 16.89 -9.87
C GLU A 213 0.59 15.74 -10.42
N ALA A 214 0.83 14.67 -9.65
CA ALA A 214 1.62 13.51 -10.09
C ALA A 214 1.01 12.76 -11.29
N LEU A 215 -0.29 12.89 -11.53
CA LEU A 215 -1.03 12.21 -12.60
C LEU A 215 -1.14 13.03 -13.88
N GLU A 216 -0.71 14.29 -13.86
CA GLU A 216 -0.68 15.14 -15.04
C GLU A 216 0.38 14.61 -16.02
N ALA A 217 -0.07 14.28 -17.24
CA ALA A 217 0.80 13.79 -18.29
C ALA A 217 1.39 14.93 -19.11
N GLU A 218 2.72 14.99 -19.18
CA GLU A 218 3.42 15.82 -20.16
C GLU A 218 3.32 15.17 -21.54
N ASN A 219 2.79 15.90 -22.53
CA ASN A 219 2.67 15.47 -23.93
C ASN A 219 1.99 14.10 -24.14
N GLY A 220 1.07 13.71 -23.25
CA GLY A 220 0.37 12.43 -23.31
C GLY A 220 1.20 11.21 -22.90
N SER A 221 2.44 11.39 -22.43
CA SER A 221 3.26 10.31 -21.87
C SER A 221 2.63 9.71 -20.61
N TYR A 222 3.01 8.49 -20.24
CA TYR A 222 2.57 7.91 -18.98
C TYR A 222 3.40 8.50 -17.83
N PRO A 223 2.79 9.22 -16.86
CA PRO A 223 3.57 9.91 -15.84
C PRO A 223 4.33 8.92 -14.94
N PRO A 224 5.62 9.17 -14.64
CA PRO A 224 6.35 8.38 -13.65
C PRO A 224 5.62 8.37 -12.31
N GLY A 225 5.43 7.17 -11.75
CA GLY A 225 4.71 6.97 -10.49
C GLY A 225 3.19 7.07 -10.56
N ALA A 226 2.58 7.27 -11.74
CA ALA A 226 1.13 7.38 -11.89
C ALA A 226 0.39 6.17 -11.30
N THR A 227 0.89 4.95 -11.51
CA THR A 227 0.34 3.73 -10.89
C THR A 227 0.22 3.90 -9.38
N TYR A 228 1.29 4.33 -8.72
CA TYR A 228 1.32 4.47 -7.26
C TYR A 228 0.47 5.64 -6.78
N ALA A 229 0.39 6.73 -7.55
CA ALA A 229 -0.51 7.85 -7.24
C ALA A 229 -1.99 7.44 -7.29
N ILE A 230 -2.40 6.70 -8.32
CA ILE A 230 -3.74 6.10 -8.45
C ILE A 230 -4.04 5.17 -7.26
N TRP A 231 -3.04 4.41 -6.81
CA TRP A 231 -3.20 3.49 -5.67
C TRP A 231 -3.28 4.22 -4.32
N ALA A 232 -2.70 5.41 -4.22
CA ALA A 232 -2.68 6.22 -3.01
C ALA A 232 -3.97 7.02 -2.79
N LEU A 233 -4.60 7.53 -3.86
CA LEU A 233 -5.81 8.36 -3.74
C LEU A 233 -6.92 7.71 -2.88
N PRO A 234 -7.41 6.48 -3.17
CA PRO A 234 -8.43 5.85 -2.33
C PRO A 234 -7.99 5.60 -0.88
N LYS A 235 -6.69 5.46 -0.62
CA LYS A 235 -6.16 5.23 0.73
C LYS A 235 -6.27 6.44 1.65
N ILE A 236 -6.39 7.64 1.10
CA ILE A 236 -6.61 8.87 1.88
C ILE A 236 -7.95 8.80 2.61
N GLY A 237 -8.94 8.09 2.05
CA GLY A 237 -10.21 7.83 2.71
C GLY A 237 -11.14 9.05 2.81
N THR A 238 -10.92 10.08 1.99
CA THR A 238 -11.80 11.25 1.90
C THR A 238 -12.62 11.24 0.61
N ASN A 239 -13.76 11.93 0.64
CA ASN A 239 -14.61 12.10 -0.55
C ASN A 239 -13.87 12.84 -1.65
N GLU A 240 -13.06 13.85 -1.29
CA GLU A 240 -12.24 14.61 -2.22
C GLU A 240 -11.26 13.71 -2.99
N ALA A 241 -10.67 12.72 -2.30
CA ALA A 241 -9.75 11.78 -2.94
C ALA A 241 -10.47 10.80 -3.89
N ILE A 242 -11.69 10.38 -3.54
CA ILE A 242 -12.54 9.58 -4.44
C ILE A 242 -12.94 10.40 -5.67
N GLN A 243 -13.39 11.65 -5.48
CA GLN A 243 -13.73 12.56 -6.58
C GLN A 243 -12.53 12.84 -7.48
N ALA A 244 -11.34 13.00 -6.91
CA ALA A 244 -10.10 13.13 -7.68
C ALA A 244 -9.84 11.90 -8.57
N LEU A 245 -9.99 10.68 -8.03
CA LEU A 245 -9.81 9.46 -8.82
C LEU A 245 -10.87 9.29 -9.92
N LEU A 246 -12.14 9.61 -9.62
CA LEU A 246 -13.23 9.62 -10.60
C LEU A 246 -12.93 10.60 -11.75
N ASN A 247 -12.49 11.81 -11.39
CA ASN A 247 -12.13 12.83 -12.38
C ASN A 247 -10.99 12.36 -13.30
N VAL A 248 -9.95 11.73 -12.75
CA VAL A 248 -8.82 11.19 -13.53
C VAL A 248 -9.28 10.05 -14.45
N ALA A 249 -10.11 9.13 -13.95
CA ALA A 249 -10.64 8.01 -14.73
C ALA A 249 -11.42 8.49 -15.97
N GLN A 250 -12.18 9.58 -15.83
CA GLN A 250 -13.03 10.11 -16.88
C GLN A 250 -12.29 11.05 -17.84
N HIS A 251 -11.41 11.92 -17.33
CA HIS A 251 -10.92 13.08 -18.07
C HIS A 251 -9.41 13.09 -18.34
N SER A 252 -8.64 12.11 -17.88
CA SER A 252 -7.19 12.08 -18.16
C SER A 252 -6.93 12.02 -19.68
N ASN A 253 -6.02 12.88 -20.16
CA ASN A 253 -5.57 12.88 -21.55
C ASN A 253 -4.75 11.62 -21.91
N ASN A 254 -4.20 10.93 -20.91
CA ASN A 254 -3.53 9.65 -21.08
C ASN A 254 -4.52 8.48 -20.88
N THR A 255 -4.71 7.68 -21.93
CA THR A 255 -5.62 6.52 -21.94
C THR A 255 -5.24 5.46 -20.90
N MET A 256 -3.95 5.22 -20.69
CA MET A 256 -3.50 4.20 -19.73
C MET A 256 -3.77 4.63 -18.29
N VAL A 257 -3.57 5.91 -17.96
CA VAL A 257 -3.96 6.50 -16.67
C VAL A 257 -5.47 6.36 -16.43
N ARG A 258 -6.30 6.58 -17.45
CA ARG A 258 -7.76 6.33 -17.36
C ARG A 258 -8.06 4.88 -17.04
N ILE A 259 -7.51 3.93 -17.81
CA ILE A 259 -7.72 2.49 -17.63
C ILE A 259 -7.30 2.03 -16.23
N GLU A 260 -6.12 2.45 -15.76
CA GLU A 260 -5.63 2.09 -14.43
C GLU A 260 -6.52 2.66 -13.31
N SER A 261 -7.00 3.89 -13.48
CA SER A 261 -7.94 4.52 -12.54
C SER A 261 -9.26 3.76 -12.48
N ILE A 262 -9.81 3.38 -13.65
CA ILE A 262 -11.01 2.54 -13.75
C ILE A 262 -10.81 1.19 -13.04
N HIS A 263 -9.70 0.48 -13.32
CA HIS A 263 -9.41 -0.78 -12.63
C HIS A 263 -9.26 -0.60 -11.11
N LYS A 264 -8.71 0.54 -10.66
CA LYS A 264 -8.57 0.83 -9.25
C LYS A 264 -9.91 1.01 -8.55
N LEU A 265 -10.84 1.75 -9.16
CA LEU A 265 -12.22 1.90 -8.67
C LEU A 265 -12.89 0.53 -8.47
N GLY A 266 -12.71 -0.39 -9.41
CA GLY A 266 -13.25 -1.75 -9.34
C GLY A 266 -12.60 -2.61 -8.26
N THR A 267 -11.28 -2.52 -8.11
CA THR A 267 -10.52 -3.22 -7.06
C THR A 267 -11.01 -2.84 -5.65
N TRP A 268 -11.36 -1.57 -5.47
CA TRP A 268 -11.83 -1.01 -4.20
C TRP A 268 -13.36 -1.01 -4.06
N ARG A 269 -14.08 -1.48 -5.08
CA ARG A 269 -15.54 -1.53 -5.14
C ARG A 269 -16.21 -0.18 -4.84
N ILE A 270 -15.65 0.90 -5.37
CA ILE A 270 -16.19 2.27 -5.24
C ILE A 270 -17.51 2.35 -6.02
N ARG A 271 -18.65 2.30 -5.31
CA ARG A 271 -19.98 2.27 -5.95
C ARG A 271 -20.35 3.60 -6.60
N GLU A 272 -19.82 4.69 -6.07
CA GLU A 272 -19.94 6.05 -6.60
C GLU A 272 -19.43 6.17 -8.05
N ALA A 273 -18.60 5.21 -8.50
CA ALA A 273 -18.11 5.16 -9.87
C ALA A 273 -19.14 4.65 -10.90
N VAL A 274 -20.21 3.96 -10.48
CA VAL A 274 -21.14 3.27 -11.40
C VAL A 274 -21.69 4.18 -12.51
N PRO A 275 -22.18 5.41 -12.23
CA PRO A 275 -22.66 6.30 -13.30
C PRO A 275 -21.58 6.62 -14.35
N MET A 276 -20.38 7.01 -13.91
CA MET A 276 -19.25 7.31 -14.80
C MET A 276 -18.80 6.08 -15.60
N LEU A 277 -18.86 4.90 -15.00
CA LEU A 277 -18.51 3.65 -15.68
C LEU A 277 -19.54 3.28 -16.75
N ILE A 278 -20.83 3.55 -16.51
CA ILE A 278 -21.89 3.40 -17.51
C ILE A 278 -21.61 4.32 -18.71
N ASP A 279 -21.26 5.59 -18.48
CA ASP A 279 -20.89 6.52 -19.56
C ASP A 279 -19.68 6.00 -20.35
N SER A 280 -18.70 5.41 -19.64
CA SER A 280 -17.48 4.85 -20.23
C SER A 280 -17.73 3.60 -21.11
N LEU A 281 -18.91 2.97 -21.05
CA LEU A 281 -19.31 1.90 -21.98
C LEU A 281 -19.61 2.39 -23.41
N SER A 282 -19.60 3.70 -23.62
CA SER A 282 -19.75 4.33 -24.94
C SER A 282 -18.47 5.00 -25.43
N ASP A 283 -17.34 4.82 -24.73
CA ASP A 283 -16.05 5.38 -25.13
C ASP A 283 -15.61 4.85 -26.50
N THR A 284 -14.98 5.70 -27.31
CA THR A 284 -14.53 5.35 -28.67
C THR A 284 -13.45 4.26 -28.65
N ARG A 285 -12.65 4.21 -27.58
CA ARG A 285 -11.61 3.19 -27.38
C ARG A 285 -12.18 1.94 -26.73
N PHE A 286 -12.01 0.80 -27.38
CA PHE A 286 -12.51 -0.47 -26.85
C PHE A 286 -11.85 -0.85 -25.51
N GLU A 287 -10.61 -0.41 -25.28
CA GLU A 287 -9.87 -0.66 -24.04
C GLU A 287 -10.57 -0.02 -22.83
N ILE A 288 -11.13 1.17 -23.01
CA ILE A 288 -11.88 1.88 -21.96
C ILE A 288 -13.22 1.19 -21.71
N ARG A 289 -13.96 0.85 -22.77
CA ARG A 289 -15.22 0.10 -22.65
C ARG A 289 -15.02 -1.22 -21.91
N ARG A 290 -13.96 -1.96 -22.26
CA ARG A 290 -13.59 -3.22 -21.59
C ARG A 290 -13.20 -3.01 -20.13
N ALA A 291 -12.40 -1.98 -19.83
CA ALA A 291 -12.03 -1.65 -18.46
C ALA A 291 -13.27 -1.29 -17.62
N ALA A 292 -14.21 -0.53 -18.18
CA ALA A 292 -15.46 -0.15 -17.53
C ALA A 292 -16.34 -1.39 -17.23
N LEU A 293 -16.53 -2.30 -18.18
CA LEU A 293 -17.23 -3.57 -17.96
C LEU A 293 -16.59 -4.39 -16.83
N SER A 294 -15.27 -4.56 -16.88
CA SER A 294 -14.53 -5.29 -15.84
C SER A 294 -14.71 -4.67 -14.45
N CYS A 295 -14.70 -3.33 -14.40
CA CYS A 295 -14.91 -2.56 -13.18
C CYS A 295 -16.34 -2.72 -12.64
N LEU A 296 -17.37 -2.57 -13.48
CA LEU A 296 -18.78 -2.79 -13.12
C LEU A 296 -18.99 -4.20 -12.56
N GLY A 297 -18.43 -5.22 -13.21
CA GLY A 297 -18.48 -6.60 -12.73
C GLY A 297 -17.73 -6.82 -11.41
N SER A 298 -16.69 -6.03 -11.13
CA SER A 298 -15.93 -6.09 -9.86
C SER A 298 -16.67 -5.41 -8.71
N ILE A 299 -17.33 -4.27 -8.98
CA ILE A 299 -18.20 -3.56 -8.03
C ILE A 299 -19.42 -4.43 -7.69
N GLY A 300 -20.02 -5.06 -8.70
CA GLY A 300 -21.15 -5.98 -8.51
C GLY A 300 -22.49 -5.26 -8.28
N ASP A 301 -22.61 -4.01 -8.69
CA ASP A 301 -23.86 -3.25 -8.59
C ASP A 301 -24.83 -3.72 -9.69
N LYS A 302 -25.99 -4.25 -9.28
CA LYS A 302 -26.99 -4.79 -10.21
C LYS A 302 -27.75 -3.71 -10.99
N SER A 303 -27.63 -2.43 -10.62
CA SER A 303 -28.27 -1.34 -11.35
C SER A 303 -27.75 -1.19 -12.79
N CYS A 304 -26.53 -1.65 -13.09
CA CYS A 304 -25.90 -1.55 -14.42
C CYS A 304 -26.20 -2.72 -15.38
N ILE A 305 -27.10 -3.66 -15.01
CA ILE A 305 -27.32 -4.89 -15.79
C ILE A 305 -27.80 -4.57 -17.22
N ARG A 306 -28.68 -3.59 -17.41
CA ARG A 306 -29.21 -3.22 -18.74
C ARG A 306 -28.10 -2.64 -19.62
N GLU A 307 -27.24 -1.83 -19.03
CA GLU A 307 -26.13 -1.18 -19.71
C GLU A 307 -25.05 -2.19 -20.10
N VAL A 308 -24.78 -3.17 -19.24
CA VAL A 308 -23.91 -4.32 -19.55
C VAL A 308 -24.51 -5.17 -20.69
N GLU A 309 -25.81 -5.47 -20.65
CA GLU A 309 -26.50 -6.22 -21.70
C GLU A 309 -26.41 -5.54 -23.07
N SER A 310 -26.50 -4.21 -23.10
CA SER A 310 -26.35 -3.42 -24.34
C SER A 310 -25.01 -3.64 -25.05
N LYS A 311 -23.98 -4.13 -24.34
CA LYS A 311 -22.64 -4.42 -24.89
C LYS A 311 -22.51 -5.80 -25.53
N PHE A 312 -23.56 -6.62 -25.55
CA PHE A 312 -23.52 -7.91 -26.26
C PHE A 312 -23.32 -7.77 -27.78
N ASN A 313 -23.67 -6.60 -28.34
CA ASN A 313 -23.48 -6.25 -29.73
C ASN A 313 -22.36 -5.21 -29.94
N ASP A 314 -21.46 -5.03 -28.95
CA ASP A 314 -20.33 -4.11 -29.11
C ASP A 314 -19.49 -4.47 -30.35
N PRO A 315 -18.94 -3.51 -31.12
CA PRO A 315 -18.11 -3.82 -32.29
C PRO A 315 -16.89 -4.71 -31.99
N ASP A 316 -16.30 -4.59 -30.79
CA ASP A 316 -15.13 -5.37 -30.40
C ASP A 316 -15.52 -6.70 -29.73
N GLN A 317 -15.01 -7.82 -30.26
CA GLN A 317 -15.31 -9.16 -29.74
C GLN A 317 -14.94 -9.32 -28.26
N ARG A 318 -13.84 -8.73 -27.80
CA ARG A 318 -13.38 -8.84 -26.41
C ARG A 318 -14.33 -8.11 -25.45
N VAL A 319 -14.98 -7.05 -25.92
CA VAL A 319 -16.01 -6.34 -25.16
C VAL A 319 -17.28 -7.18 -25.09
N ARG A 320 -17.72 -7.79 -26.20
CA ARG A 320 -18.87 -8.71 -26.22
C ARG A 320 -18.70 -9.88 -25.26
N ASP A 321 -17.55 -10.55 -25.32
CA ASP A 321 -17.24 -11.71 -24.47
C ASP A 321 -17.27 -11.35 -22.98
N LEU A 322 -16.61 -10.25 -22.62
CA LEU A 322 -16.58 -9.78 -21.24
C LEU A 322 -17.96 -9.32 -20.76
N ALA A 323 -18.76 -8.68 -21.61
CA ALA A 323 -20.11 -8.26 -21.25
C ALA A 323 -20.97 -9.45 -20.84
N GLN A 324 -20.91 -10.56 -21.60
CA GLN A 324 -21.64 -11.78 -21.26
C GLN A 324 -21.15 -12.42 -19.96
N GLU A 325 -19.84 -12.42 -19.71
CA GLU A 325 -19.28 -12.90 -18.44
C GLU A 325 -19.76 -12.07 -17.25
N VAL A 326 -19.65 -10.74 -17.36
CA VAL A 326 -20.07 -9.80 -16.32
C VAL A 326 -21.58 -9.90 -16.08
N TYR A 327 -22.39 -9.98 -17.14
CA TYR A 327 -23.84 -10.16 -17.02
C TYR A 327 -24.17 -11.43 -16.22
N LYS A 328 -23.60 -12.58 -16.60
CA LYS A 328 -23.77 -13.85 -15.87
C LYS A 328 -23.37 -13.73 -14.41
N LYS A 329 -22.30 -12.98 -14.11
CA LYS A 329 -21.85 -12.74 -12.73
C LYS A 329 -22.85 -11.90 -11.93
N LEU A 330 -23.43 -10.85 -12.53
CA LEU A 330 -24.39 -9.94 -11.88
C LEU A 330 -25.77 -10.58 -11.69
N THR A 331 -26.19 -11.46 -12.59
CA THR A 331 -27.53 -12.09 -12.58
C THR A 331 -27.60 -13.41 -11.81
N ARG A 332 -26.46 -14.00 -11.43
CA ARG A 332 -26.46 -15.16 -10.52
C ARG A 332 -27.18 -14.81 -9.21
N GLU A 333 -28.22 -15.58 -8.90
CA GLU A 333 -28.83 -15.64 -7.57
C GLU A 333 -27.83 -16.30 -6.60
N ARG A 334 -27.81 -15.82 -5.36
CA ARG A 334 -26.90 -16.30 -4.32
C ARG A 334 -27.44 -17.55 -3.65
#